data_AF-A0A183K175-F1
#
_entry.id   AF-A0A183K175-F1
#
_cell.length_a   1.000
_cell.length_b   1.000
_cell.length_c   1.000
_cell.angle_alpha   90.00
_cell.angle_beta   90.00
_cell.angle_gamma   90.00
#
_symmetry.space_group_name_H-M   'P 1'
#
loop_
_entity.id
_entity.type
_entity.pdbx_description
1 polymer ?
#
loop_
_entity_poly.entity_id
_entity_poly.type
_entity_poly.pdbx_seq_one_letter_code
_entity_poly.pdbx_strand_id
1 'polypeptide(L)'
;MERVHVERSTIKYYLNRVHCLSSITDIEEKHNFILNTFLAFQKDGWSLALHPQVCRCLEELITDANVECIALLLKILSKGWGRLINSKFAYHLLHKALSKCQTAEYNADELIVDHIQSFCTHMKENLSVYITNSHATHTCRIYPQILAGVRLEKDKKTNTYKSAVQLVTPYDENYIQSLNKLCKEFLFTKALKNHVVNEHLCPFIQVLLLVASARLPDVFTKKFKKVMKYSGLFSLNLQEDDLITRYLDSYAHPVATYFAELLVEVMPGANFAKFLNTHILSECSLSLDSNDSNPVTVADILMSNQTASRVLRAVIRRLVKPVDIKNFFTVIQSCKSNKFGIRSIIPNKQHGILTDLADLCIRHPSEEFQRTFLRMLPSIFGFTEKHSSSKSKEDLFIRCLVGMITLSELNEHITNQSVQEKDNNDDNQYFDNKEDLVNPVTVPGCLFVESLFKFTYAHPIKVINSLLSQSPKRLIAWAQHYQLSRVLEALILSESVISELKITLLKSLMNGFSVLACHPSGSHVVEALWTATNTLPQPIIYKELMAEQLSNANNHLHSHKYGHFIYKKLSLELYKCNKTLWLTRNKSTQAINNKRLAVGKSQGKFVYSLK
;
A
#
# COMPACT_ATOMS: atom_id res chain seq x y z
N MET A 1 -33.51 -1.61 19.51
CA MET A 1 -33.00 -2.64 20.45
C MET A 1 -33.07 -2.08 21.85
N GLU A 2 -33.74 -2.77 22.77
CA GLU A 2 -33.73 -2.44 24.20
C GLU A 2 -32.29 -2.45 24.71
N ARG A 3 -31.91 -1.41 25.48
CA ARG A 3 -30.62 -1.37 26.15
C ARG A 3 -30.64 -2.44 27.23
N VAL A 4 -29.75 -3.43 27.13
CA VAL A 4 -29.53 -4.38 28.21
C VAL A 4 -29.02 -3.56 29.41
N HIS A 5 -29.80 -3.55 30.49
CA HIS A 5 -29.34 -2.98 31.74
C HIS A 5 -28.32 -3.94 32.36
N VAL A 6 -27.10 -3.46 32.55
CA VAL A 6 -26.00 -4.24 33.12
C VAL A 6 -25.53 -3.52 34.37
N GLU A 7 -25.43 -4.25 35.48
CA GLU A 7 -24.93 -3.69 36.72
C GLU A 7 -23.48 -3.20 36.59
N ARG A 8 -23.16 -2.08 37.25
CA ARG A 8 -21.81 -1.51 37.24
C ARG A 8 -20.76 -2.48 37.83
N SER A 9 -21.16 -3.29 38.79
CA SER A 9 -20.37 -4.37 39.40
C SER A 9 -19.89 -5.36 38.34
N THR A 10 -20.80 -5.86 37.50
CA THR A 10 -20.51 -6.79 36.39
C THR A 10 -19.56 -6.16 35.38
N ILE A 11 -19.81 -4.91 34.97
CA ILE A 11 -18.92 -4.21 34.02
C ILE A 11 -17.50 -4.09 34.61
N LYS A 12 -17.40 -3.68 35.88
CA LYS A 12 -16.11 -3.54 36.58
C LYS A 12 -15.38 -4.88 36.68
N TYR A 13 -16.09 -5.98 36.87
CA TYR A 13 -15.50 -7.32 36.86
C TYR A 13 -14.77 -7.60 35.55
N TYR A 14 -15.41 -7.46 34.38
CA TYR A 14 -14.78 -7.75 33.08
C TYR A 14 -13.62 -6.81 32.75
N LEU A 15 -13.73 -5.52 33.10
CA LEU A 15 -12.63 -4.57 32.94
C LEU A 15 -11.39 -5.00 33.75
N ASN A 16 -11.60 -5.42 35.01
CA ASN A 16 -10.52 -5.91 35.85
C ASN A 16 -9.89 -7.19 35.28
N ARG A 17 -10.68 -8.11 34.70
CA ARG A 17 -10.15 -9.33 34.09
C ARG A 17 -9.15 -9.02 32.98
N VAL A 18 -9.48 -8.08 32.09
CA VAL A 18 -8.60 -7.67 31.00
C VAL A 18 -7.34 -6.98 31.50
N HIS A 19 -7.45 -6.10 32.50
CA HIS A 19 -6.29 -5.47 33.11
C HIS A 19 -5.32 -6.51 33.70
N CYS A 20 -5.84 -7.50 34.42
CA CYS A 20 -5.05 -8.60 34.99
C CYS A 20 -4.43 -9.51 33.92
N LEU A 21 -5.04 -9.66 32.73
CA LEU A 21 -4.48 -10.50 31.67
C LEU A 21 -3.06 -10.03 31.27
N SER A 22 -2.82 -8.72 31.25
CA SER A 22 -1.54 -8.14 30.86
C SER A 22 -0.37 -8.49 31.79
N SER A 23 -0.66 -8.80 33.05
CA SER A 23 0.36 -9.19 34.04
C SER A 23 0.68 -10.69 34.01
N ILE A 24 -0.13 -11.51 33.34
CA ILE A 24 0.09 -12.96 33.26
C ILE A 24 1.07 -13.26 32.12
N THR A 25 2.23 -13.80 32.49
CA THR A 25 3.30 -14.13 31.53
C THR A 25 3.25 -15.59 31.09
N ASP A 26 2.85 -16.49 31.98
CA ASP A 26 2.69 -17.91 31.68
C ASP A 26 1.49 -18.17 30.75
N ILE A 27 1.68 -19.05 29.77
CA ILE A 27 0.68 -19.30 28.70
C ILE A 27 -0.46 -20.17 29.22
N GLU A 28 -0.17 -21.21 30.02
CA GLU A 28 -1.19 -22.11 30.56
C GLU A 28 -2.07 -21.40 31.60
N GLU A 29 -1.45 -20.62 32.48
CA GLU A 29 -2.15 -19.75 33.42
C GLU A 29 -3.05 -18.76 32.67
N LYS A 30 -2.55 -18.19 31.58
CA LYS A 30 -3.32 -17.27 30.73
C LYS A 30 -4.53 -17.97 30.10
N HIS A 31 -4.37 -19.18 29.57
CA HIS A 31 -5.47 -19.97 29.03
C HIS A 31 -6.52 -20.29 30.11
N ASN A 32 -6.10 -20.78 31.28
CA ASN A 32 -6.99 -21.05 32.41
C ASN A 32 -7.72 -19.80 32.90
N PHE A 33 -7.03 -18.66 32.92
CA PHE A 33 -7.62 -17.37 33.28
C PHE A 33 -8.70 -16.96 32.26
N ILE A 34 -8.45 -17.10 30.97
CA ILE A 34 -9.44 -16.78 29.93
C ILE A 34 -10.63 -17.71 30.03
N LEU A 35 -10.41 -19.03 30.16
CA LEU A 35 -11.47 -20.03 30.30
C LEU A 35 -12.40 -19.73 31.46
N ASN A 36 -11.84 -19.44 32.64
CA ASN A 36 -12.61 -19.05 33.82
C ASN A 36 -13.43 -17.77 33.60
N THR A 37 -12.91 -16.82 32.81
CA THR A 37 -13.64 -15.61 32.45
C THR A 37 -14.82 -15.92 31.53
N PHE A 38 -14.65 -16.82 30.57
CA PHE A 38 -15.75 -17.25 29.70
C PHE A 38 -16.78 -18.12 30.42
N LEU A 39 -16.38 -18.90 31.43
CA LEU A 39 -17.32 -19.60 32.32
C LEU A 39 -18.16 -18.62 33.16
N ALA A 40 -17.56 -17.54 33.67
CA ALA A 40 -18.30 -16.47 34.32
C ALA A 40 -19.29 -15.81 33.35
N PHE A 41 -18.84 -15.49 32.12
CA PHE A 41 -19.70 -14.95 31.06
C PHE A 41 -20.85 -15.89 30.68
N GLN A 42 -20.62 -17.20 30.69
CA GLN A 42 -21.68 -18.17 30.46
C GLN A 42 -22.77 -18.10 31.53
N LYS A 43 -22.38 -17.91 32.80
CA LYS A 43 -23.30 -17.77 33.94
C LYS A 43 -24.07 -16.44 33.88
N ASP A 44 -23.37 -15.34 33.58
CA ASP A 44 -23.97 -14.01 33.46
C ASP A 44 -24.92 -13.90 32.24
N GLY A 45 -24.69 -14.73 31.22
CA GLY A 45 -25.54 -14.84 30.05
C GLY A 45 -24.98 -14.12 28.82
N TRP A 46 -25.23 -14.70 27.64
CA TRP A 46 -24.68 -14.23 26.36
C TRP A 46 -25.09 -12.79 26.01
N SER A 47 -26.25 -12.32 26.50
CA SER A 47 -26.79 -10.99 26.21
C SER A 47 -25.89 -9.86 26.75
N LEU A 48 -25.01 -10.16 27.69
CA LEU A 48 -24.02 -9.22 28.23
C LEU A 48 -23.05 -8.72 27.14
N ALA A 49 -22.79 -9.51 26.10
CA ALA A 49 -21.99 -9.09 24.95
C ALA A 49 -22.63 -7.94 24.14
N LEU A 50 -23.91 -7.62 24.36
CA LEU A 50 -24.56 -6.45 23.76
C LEU A 50 -24.08 -5.13 24.40
N HIS A 51 -23.45 -5.18 25.58
CA HIS A 51 -22.87 -4.01 26.23
C HIS A 51 -21.48 -3.67 25.65
N PRO A 52 -21.22 -2.42 25.21
CA PRO A 52 -20.01 -2.07 24.45
C PRO A 52 -18.71 -2.34 25.22
N GLN A 53 -18.66 -2.02 26.51
CA GLN A 53 -17.45 -2.23 27.32
C GLN A 53 -17.18 -3.71 27.56
N VAL A 54 -18.22 -4.51 27.79
CA VAL A 54 -18.05 -5.95 28.04
C VAL A 54 -17.68 -6.65 26.74
N CYS A 55 -18.32 -6.30 25.62
CA CYS A 55 -17.94 -6.79 24.29
C CYS A 55 -16.46 -6.58 24.02
N ARG A 56 -15.97 -5.34 24.20
CA ARG A 56 -14.55 -5.01 24.00
C ARG A 56 -13.64 -5.81 24.92
N CYS A 57 -14.02 -5.99 26.18
CA CYS A 57 -13.24 -6.80 27.11
C CYS A 57 -13.13 -8.25 26.61
N LEU A 58 -14.25 -8.87 26.24
CA LEU A 58 -14.28 -10.24 25.73
C LEU A 58 -13.49 -10.37 24.41
N GLU A 59 -13.53 -9.35 23.54
CA GLU A 59 -12.73 -9.32 22.32
C GLU A 59 -11.24 -9.32 22.60
N GLU A 60 -10.77 -8.57 23.60
CA GLU A 60 -9.34 -8.51 23.95
C GLU A 60 -8.82 -9.90 24.38
N LEU A 61 -9.62 -10.67 25.14
CA LEU A 61 -9.29 -12.03 25.56
C LEU A 61 -9.10 -13.02 24.41
N ILE A 62 -9.79 -12.83 23.27
CA ILE A 62 -9.72 -13.76 22.13
C ILE A 62 -8.31 -13.86 21.57
N THR A 63 -7.47 -12.82 21.70
CA THR A 63 -6.11 -12.83 21.14
C THR A 63 -5.28 -13.99 21.68
N ASP A 64 -5.37 -14.24 22.98
CA ASP A 64 -4.61 -15.25 23.72
C ASP A 64 -5.43 -16.51 24.06
N ALA A 65 -6.71 -16.58 23.68
CA ALA A 65 -7.56 -17.74 23.94
C ALA A 65 -7.07 -19.01 23.21
N ASN A 66 -7.13 -20.19 23.82
CA ASN A 66 -6.86 -21.48 23.16
C ASN A 66 -8.15 -22.09 22.53
N VAL A 67 -8.04 -23.29 21.96
CA VAL A 67 -9.16 -24.04 21.36
C VAL A 67 -10.34 -24.18 22.31
N GLU A 68 -10.10 -24.66 23.54
CA GLU A 68 -11.16 -24.86 24.56
C GLU A 68 -11.90 -23.55 24.90
N CYS A 69 -11.15 -22.46 25.08
CA CYS A 69 -11.72 -21.14 25.33
C CYS A 69 -12.65 -20.70 24.19
N ILE A 70 -12.24 -20.90 22.94
CA ILE A 70 -13.02 -20.52 21.76
C ILE A 70 -14.24 -21.41 21.56
N ALA A 71 -14.12 -22.72 21.79
CA ALA A 71 -15.24 -23.65 21.76
C ALA A 71 -16.31 -23.23 22.79
N LEU A 72 -15.91 -22.93 24.02
CA LEU A 72 -16.82 -22.41 25.05
C LEU A 72 -17.46 -21.08 24.65
N LEU A 73 -16.68 -20.14 24.09
CA LEU A 73 -17.22 -18.86 23.65
C LEU A 73 -18.27 -19.04 22.54
N LEU A 74 -17.99 -19.87 21.53
CA LEU A 74 -18.95 -20.18 20.47
C LEU A 74 -20.22 -20.83 21.01
N LYS A 75 -20.10 -21.74 21.98
CA LYS A 75 -21.24 -22.34 22.70
C LYS A 75 -22.12 -21.30 23.40
N ILE A 76 -21.51 -20.27 23.99
CA ILE A 76 -22.27 -19.20 24.66
C ILE A 76 -23.00 -18.35 23.61
N LEU A 77 -22.28 -17.95 22.55
CA LEU A 77 -22.82 -17.09 21.50
C LEU A 77 -23.90 -17.77 20.66
N SER A 78 -23.83 -19.09 20.48
CA SER A 78 -24.79 -19.84 19.65
C SER A 78 -26.24 -19.78 20.14
N LYS A 79 -26.45 -19.42 21.41
CA LYS A 79 -27.77 -19.19 21.99
C LYS A 79 -28.47 -17.92 21.46
N GLY A 80 -27.76 -17.04 20.74
CA GLY A 80 -28.23 -15.68 20.45
C GLY A 80 -27.92 -15.16 19.05
N TRP A 81 -27.69 -16.01 18.05
CA TRP A 81 -27.23 -15.60 16.71
C TRP A 81 -27.89 -14.34 16.16
N GLY A 82 -29.23 -14.33 16.06
CA GLY A 82 -29.93 -13.18 15.47
C GLY A 82 -29.73 -11.86 16.20
N ARG A 83 -29.69 -11.86 17.54
CA ARG A 83 -29.46 -10.64 18.32
C ARG A 83 -28.00 -10.21 18.32
N LEU A 84 -27.07 -11.16 18.28
CA LEU A 84 -25.63 -10.89 18.17
C LEU A 84 -25.29 -10.26 16.81
N ILE A 85 -25.80 -10.85 15.73
CA ILE A 85 -25.53 -10.42 14.35
C ILE A 85 -26.09 -9.01 14.09
N ASN A 86 -27.28 -8.71 14.60
CA ASN A 86 -27.89 -7.39 14.44
C ASN A 86 -27.39 -6.34 15.47
N SER A 87 -26.49 -6.72 16.38
CA SER A 87 -25.97 -5.80 17.39
C SER A 87 -24.99 -4.82 16.78
N LYS A 88 -24.93 -3.60 17.31
CA LYS A 88 -23.88 -2.62 16.99
C LYS A 88 -22.49 -3.01 17.56
N PHE A 89 -22.46 -3.88 18.57
CA PHE A 89 -21.24 -4.24 19.29
C PHE A 89 -20.93 -5.72 19.19
N ALA A 90 -21.88 -6.59 19.58
CA ALA A 90 -21.62 -8.01 19.77
C ALA A 90 -21.22 -8.77 18.50
N TYR A 91 -21.53 -8.25 17.32
CA TYR A 91 -21.05 -8.83 16.07
C TYR A 91 -19.51 -8.80 15.97
N HIS A 92 -18.84 -7.80 16.55
CA HIS A 92 -17.37 -7.72 16.58
C HIS A 92 -16.76 -8.89 17.35
N LEU A 93 -17.34 -9.24 18.51
CA LEU A 93 -16.95 -10.41 19.29
C LEU A 93 -17.10 -11.70 18.47
N LEU A 94 -18.25 -11.89 17.84
CA LEU A 94 -18.50 -13.03 16.96
C LEU A 94 -17.49 -13.09 15.80
N HIS A 95 -17.20 -11.95 15.16
CA HIS A 95 -16.25 -11.86 14.06
C HIS A 95 -14.85 -12.27 14.46
N LYS A 96 -14.39 -11.80 15.62
CA LYS A 96 -13.06 -12.13 16.13
C LYS A 96 -12.94 -13.61 16.48
N ALA A 97 -13.99 -14.20 17.07
CA ALA A 97 -14.07 -15.63 17.34
C ALA A 97 -14.03 -16.46 16.04
N LEU A 98 -14.90 -16.15 15.07
CA LEU A 98 -14.96 -16.84 13.78
C LEU A 98 -13.63 -16.73 13.00
N SER A 99 -12.98 -15.56 13.01
CA SER A 99 -11.69 -15.36 12.35
C SER A 99 -10.57 -16.18 12.99
N LYS A 100 -10.59 -16.38 14.32
CA LYS A 100 -9.61 -17.22 15.02
C LYS A 100 -9.78 -18.71 14.67
N CYS A 101 -11.02 -19.14 14.45
CA CYS A 101 -11.35 -20.50 14.04
C CYS A 101 -10.83 -20.86 12.63
N GLN A 102 -10.41 -19.90 11.80
CA GLN A 102 -9.89 -20.18 10.46
C GLN A 102 -8.43 -20.67 10.45
N THR A 103 -7.85 -21.00 11.60
CA THR A 103 -6.50 -21.57 11.72
C THR A 103 -6.56 -23.09 11.90
N ALA A 104 -5.51 -23.80 11.47
CA ALA A 104 -5.51 -25.27 11.44
C ALA A 104 -5.77 -25.91 12.82
N GLU A 105 -5.23 -25.31 13.89
CA GLU A 105 -5.40 -25.77 15.27
C GLU A 105 -6.89 -25.81 15.69
N TYR A 106 -7.68 -24.80 15.34
CA TYR A 106 -9.07 -24.65 15.78
C TYR A 106 -10.04 -25.39 14.85
N ASN A 107 -9.68 -25.53 13.58
CA ASN A 107 -10.51 -26.23 12.60
C ASN A 107 -10.55 -27.75 12.83
N ALA A 108 -9.60 -28.31 13.59
CA ALA A 108 -9.56 -29.73 13.93
C ALA A 108 -10.47 -30.12 15.11
N ASP A 109 -11.01 -29.15 15.85
CA ASP A 109 -11.84 -29.40 17.03
C ASP A 109 -13.31 -29.62 16.66
N GLU A 110 -13.88 -30.76 17.08
CA GLU A 110 -15.24 -31.17 16.73
C GLU A 110 -16.30 -30.19 17.24
N LEU A 111 -16.15 -29.64 18.45
CA LEU A 111 -17.13 -28.70 19.02
C LEU A 111 -17.13 -27.36 18.27
N ILE A 112 -15.95 -26.88 17.86
CA ILE A 112 -15.84 -25.70 17.02
C ILE A 112 -16.50 -25.94 15.66
N VAL A 113 -16.25 -27.10 15.04
CA VAL A 113 -16.89 -27.47 13.77
C VAL A 113 -18.41 -27.46 13.88
N ASP A 114 -18.97 -28.11 14.91
CA ASP A 114 -20.42 -28.16 15.16
C ASP A 114 -21.03 -26.75 15.31
N HIS A 115 -20.40 -25.89 16.11
CA HIS A 115 -20.88 -24.53 16.32
C HIS A 115 -20.78 -23.67 15.06
N ILE A 116 -19.76 -23.86 14.23
CA ILE A 116 -19.63 -23.15 12.96
C ILE A 116 -20.64 -23.65 11.93
N GLN A 117 -20.91 -24.95 11.88
CA GLN A 117 -21.97 -25.51 11.04
C GLN A 117 -23.36 -24.98 11.45
N SER A 118 -23.63 -24.89 12.76
CA SER A 118 -24.84 -24.24 13.28
C SER A 118 -24.94 -22.78 12.85
N PHE A 119 -23.83 -22.02 12.94
CA PHE A 119 -23.77 -20.65 12.46
C PHE A 119 -24.04 -20.55 10.94
N CYS A 120 -23.42 -21.41 10.13
CA CYS A 120 -23.62 -21.43 8.68
C CYS A 120 -25.08 -21.76 8.31
N THR A 121 -25.71 -22.70 9.01
CA THR A 121 -27.14 -23.04 8.85
C THR A 121 -28.02 -21.83 9.18
N HIS A 122 -27.79 -21.19 10.32
CA HIS A 122 -28.50 -19.98 10.72
C HIS A 122 -28.37 -18.85 9.70
N MET A 123 -27.14 -18.61 9.20
CA MET A 123 -26.89 -17.60 8.17
C MET A 123 -27.63 -17.93 6.87
N LYS A 124 -27.64 -19.19 6.44
CA LYS A 124 -28.34 -19.64 5.22
C LYS A 124 -29.84 -19.38 5.28
N GLU A 125 -30.47 -19.58 6.43
CA GLU A 125 -31.91 -19.39 6.62
C GLU A 125 -32.31 -17.91 6.74
N ASN A 126 -31.41 -17.06 7.24
CA ASN A 126 -31.72 -15.67 7.60
C ASN A 126 -31.01 -14.61 6.72
N LEU A 127 -30.24 -15.03 5.71
CA LEU A 127 -29.40 -14.12 4.91
C LEU A 127 -30.19 -12.97 4.29
N SER A 128 -31.38 -13.26 3.74
CA SER A 128 -32.24 -12.26 3.08
C SER A 128 -32.67 -11.12 4.01
N VAL A 129 -32.81 -11.39 5.31
CA VAL A 129 -33.13 -10.40 6.34
C VAL A 129 -31.86 -9.64 6.76
N TYR A 130 -30.71 -10.32 6.85
CA TYR A 130 -29.47 -9.70 7.33
C TYR A 130 -28.78 -8.79 6.32
N ILE A 131 -28.91 -9.06 5.03
CA ILE A 131 -28.33 -8.20 3.98
C ILE A 131 -28.93 -6.80 3.94
N THR A 132 -30.13 -6.59 4.49
CA THR A 132 -30.78 -5.27 4.58
C THR A 132 -30.51 -4.55 5.90
N ASN A 133 -29.97 -5.25 6.91
CA ASN A 133 -29.65 -4.66 8.21
C ASN A 133 -28.21 -4.14 8.24
N SER A 134 -28.04 -2.85 8.54
CA SER A 134 -26.75 -2.15 8.52
C SER A 134 -25.65 -2.85 9.31
N HIS A 135 -25.95 -3.35 10.52
CA HIS A 135 -24.97 -4.04 11.37
C HIS A 135 -24.71 -5.47 10.92
N ALA A 136 -25.76 -6.20 10.54
CA ALA A 136 -25.64 -7.59 10.12
C ALA A 136 -24.85 -7.76 8.81
N THR A 137 -24.81 -6.73 7.96
CA THR A 137 -24.05 -6.77 6.69
C THR A 137 -22.58 -7.14 6.87
N HIS A 138 -21.98 -6.83 8.02
CA HIS A 138 -20.60 -7.23 8.32
C HIS A 138 -20.50 -8.75 8.47
N THR A 139 -21.42 -9.39 9.20
CA THR A 139 -21.46 -10.85 9.34
C THR A 139 -21.78 -11.53 8.02
N CYS A 140 -22.66 -10.95 7.19
CA CYS A 140 -22.91 -11.45 5.84
C CYS A 140 -21.62 -11.55 5.02
N ARG A 141 -20.65 -10.65 5.21
CA ARG A 141 -19.33 -10.70 4.54
C ARG A 141 -18.44 -11.81 5.09
N ILE A 142 -18.53 -12.15 6.38
CA ILE A 142 -17.74 -13.25 6.97
C ILE A 142 -18.32 -14.62 6.58
N TYR A 143 -19.63 -14.73 6.44
CA TYR A 143 -20.30 -15.99 6.14
C TYR A 143 -19.69 -16.77 4.94
N PRO A 144 -19.55 -16.22 3.73
CA PRO A 144 -18.96 -16.96 2.60
C PRO A 144 -17.46 -17.29 2.82
N GLN A 145 -16.74 -16.48 3.59
CA GLN A 145 -15.34 -16.73 3.96
C GLN A 145 -15.22 -17.95 4.88
N ILE A 146 -16.10 -18.07 5.88
CA ILE A 146 -16.14 -19.22 6.80
C ILE A 146 -16.65 -20.46 6.07
N LEU A 147 -17.77 -20.34 5.36
CA LEU A 147 -18.41 -21.42 4.61
C LEU A 147 -17.42 -22.12 3.67
N ALA A 148 -16.66 -21.35 2.90
CA ALA A 148 -15.79 -21.88 1.86
C ALA A 148 -14.30 -21.89 2.26
N GLY A 149 -13.95 -21.61 3.52
CA GLY A 149 -12.57 -21.60 4.00
C GLY A 149 -11.67 -20.64 3.22
N VAL A 150 -12.01 -19.35 3.21
CA VAL A 150 -11.21 -18.30 2.55
C VAL A 150 -10.97 -17.16 3.53
N ARG A 151 -9.72 -16.71 3.64
CA ARG A 151 -9.33 -15.51 4.38
C ARG A 151 -9.03 -14.39 3.39
N LEU A 152 -9.77 -13.30 3.51
CA LEU A 152 -9.56 -12.11 2.70
C LEU A 152 -8.79 -11.06 3.48
N GLU A 153 -7.78 -10.48 2.84
CA GLU A 153 -7.07 -9.33 3.37
C GLU A 153 -7.72 -8.03 2.90
N LYS A 154 -7.59 -6.99 3.73
CA LYS A 154 -7.87 -5.62 3.35
C LYS A 154 -6.59 -4.80 3.31
N ASP A 155 -6.56 -3.82 2.43
CA ASP A 155 -5.53 -2.80 2.45
C ASP A 155 -5.67 -1.95 3.73
N LYS A 156 -4.55 -1.71 4.42
CA LYS A 156 -4.56 -1.01 5.72
C LYS A 156 -4.92 0.48 5.59
N LYS A 157 -4.68 1.09 4.43
CA LYS A 157 -4.91 2.51 4.20
C LYS A 157 -6.31 2.76 3.62
N THR A 158 -6.71 2.00 2.61
CA THR A 158 -8.00 2.19 1.92
C THR A 158 -9.13 1.37 2.51
N ASN A 159 -8.83 0.36 3.35
CA ASN A 159 -9.80 -0.58 3.89
C ASN A 159 -10.59 -1.35 2.81
N THR A 160 -10.06 -1.41 1.59
CA THR A 160 -10.62 -2.17 0.47
C THR A 160 -10.08 -3.59 0.45
N TYR A 161 -10.84 -4.55 -0.06
CA TYR A 161 -10.35 -5.92 -0.21
C TYR A 161 -9.24 -5.99 -1.25
N LYS A 162 -8.28 -6.89 -1.04
CA LYS A 162 -7.28 -7.28 -2.05
C LYS A 162 -7.78 -8.52 -2.80
N SER A 163 -7.37 -8.69 -4.05
CA SER A 163 -7.62 -9.94 -4.81
C SER A 163 -6.83 -11.15 -4.32
N ALA A 164 -5.71 -10.95 -3.62
CA ALA A 164 -4.96 -12.04 -3.02
C ALA A 164 -5.79 -12.68 -1.89
N VAL A 165 -5.92 -14.00 -1.95
CA VAL A 165 -6.72 -14.79 -1.01
C VAL A 165 -5.85 -15.85 -0.33
N GLN A 166 -6.11 -16.11 0.95
CA GLN A 166 -5.52 -17.24 1.67
C GLN A 166 -6.58 -18.35 1.78
N LEU A 167 -6.24 -19.56 1.34
CA LEU A 167 -7.12 -20.72 1.49
C LEU A 167 -6.86 -21.40 2.82
N VAL A 168 -7.94 -21.79 3.49
CA VAL A 168 -7.94 -22.56 4.74
C VAL A 168 -8.93 -23.72 4.63
N THR A 169 -8.92 -24.68 5.54
CA THR A 169 -9.89 -25.79 5.47
C THR A 169 -11.33 -25.26 5.60
N PRO A 170 -12.24 -25.60 4.66
CA PRO A 170 -13.66 -25.25 4.78
C PRO A 170 -14.33 -26.00 5.93
N TYR A 171 -15.32 -25.36 6.56
CA TYR A 171 -16.13 -25.99 7.62
C TYR A 171 -17.33 -26.78 7.08
N ASP A 172 -17.81 -26.45 5.89
CA ASP A 172 -18.88 -27.18 5.19
C ASP A 172 -18.23 -28.13 4.17
N GLU A 173 -18.37 -29.45 4.35
CA GLU A 173 -17.89 -30.43 3.37
C GLU A 173 -18.56 -30.24 2.00
N ASN A 174 -19.79 -29.74 1.98
CA ASN A 174 -20.57 -29.43 0.79
C ASN A 174 -20.48 -27.96 0.37
N TYR A 175 -19.44 -27.23 0.81
CA TYR A 175 -19.28 -25.79 0.56
C TYR A 175 -19.41 -25.43 -0.93
N ILE A 176 -19.00 -26.32 -1.85
CA ILE A 176 -19.10 -26.10 -3.30
C ILE A 176 -20.56 -25.89 -3.70
N GLN A 177 -21.49 -26.71 -3.19
CA GLN A 177 -22.91 -26.60 -3.50
C GLN A 177 -23.53 -25.36 -2.85
N SER A 178 -23.22 -25.15 -1.57
CA SER A 178 -23.68 -23.99 -0.79
C SER A 178 -23.23 -22.67 -1.42
N LEU A 179 -21.95 -22.56 -1.79
CA LEU A 179 -21.38 -21.40 -2.45
C LEU A 179 -21.96 -21.20 -3.86
N ASN A 180 -22.13 -22.27 -4.64
CA ASN A 180 -22.80 -22.17 -5.94
C ASN A 180 -24.22 -21.63 -5.83
N LYS A 181 -24.98 -22.02 -4.79
CA LYS A 181 -26.32 -21.48 -4.54
C LYS A 181 -26.26 -19.97 -4.27
N LEU A 182 -25.36 -19.53 -3.39
CA LEU A 182 -25.15 -18.11 -3.11
C LEU A 182 -24.76 -17.33 -4.38
N CYS A 183 -23.84 -17.86 -5.18
CA CYS A 183 -23.45 -17.23 -6.42
C CYS A 183 -24.63 -17.13 -7.41
N LYS A 184 -25.47 -18.15 -7.54
CA LYS A 184 -26.66 -18.09 -8.41
C LYS A 184 -27.63 -16.99 -7.98
N GLU A 185 -27.84 -16.84 -6.67
CA GLU A 185 -28.75 -15.86 -6.08
C GLU A 185 -28.24 -14.42 -6.23
N PHE A 186 -26.95 -14.19 -5.97
CA PHE A 186 -26.42 -12.83 -5.82
C PHE A 186 -25.47 -12.36 -6.92
N LEU A 187 -24.70 -13.28 -7.54
CA LEU A 187 -23.61 -12.97 -8.48
C LEU A 187 -23.93 -13.32 -9.94
N PHE A 188 -24.66 -14.41 -10.18
CA PHE A 188 -25.01 -14.91 -11.51
C PHE A 188 -26.48 -14.59 -11.87
N THR A 189 -26.98 -13.47 -11.36
CA THR A 189 -28.36 -12.99 -11.53
C THR A 189 -28.40 -11.66 -12.28
N LYS A 190 -29.50 -11.37 -12.99
CA LYS A 190 -29.73 -10.05 -13.62
C LYS A 190 -29.85 -8.92 -12.58
N ALA A 191 -30.23 -9.23 -11.34
CA ALA A 191 -30.32 -8.27 -10.25
C ALA A 191 -28.94 -7.71 -9.82
N LEU A 192 -27.84 -8.30 -10.30
CA LEU A 192 -26.48 -7.87 -9.98
C LEU A 192 -26.25 -6.37 -10.26
N LYS A 193 -26.84 -5.81 -11.33
CA LYS A 193 -26.77 -4.37 -11.64
C LYS A 193 -27.22 -3.51 -10.46
N ASN A 194 -28.28 -3.91 -9.76
CA ASN A 194 -28.78 -3.21 -8.58
C ASN A 194 -27.95 -3.53 -7.33
N HIS A 195 -27.39 -4.73 -7.25
CA HIS A 195 -26.57 -5.15 -6.11
C HIS A 195 -25.24 -4.39 -6.03
N VAL A 196 -24.58 -4.14 -7.16
CA VAL A 196 -23.25 -3.49 -7.20
C VAL A 196 -23.29 -2.00 -6.88
N VAL A 197 -24.43 -1.35 -7.10
CA VAL A 197 -24.65 0.08 -6.77
C VAL A 197 -25.18 0.29 -5.35
N ASN A 198 -25.69 -0.76 -4.70
CA ASN A 198 -26.23 -0.68 -3.34
C ASN A 198 -25.11 -0.70 -2.29
N GLU A 199 -25.04 0.32 -1.45
CA GLU A 199 -23.99 0.51 -0.43
C GLU A 199 -23.91 -0.60 0.62
N HIS A 200 -25.05 -1.23 0.95
CA HIS A 200 -25.11 -2.30 1.95
C HIS A 200 -24.77 -3.66 1.36
N LEU A 201 -25.25 -3.93 0.14
CA LEU A 201 -25.09 -5.24 -0.51
C LEU A 201 -23.76 -5.37 -1.25
N CYS A 202 -23.27 -4.31 -1.91
CA CYS A 202 -22.05 -4.35 -2.71
C CYS A 202 -20.83 -4.91 -1.97
N PRO A 203 -20.54 -4.55 -0.70
CA PRO A 203 -19.44 -5.15 0.05
C PRO A 203 -19.57 -6.67 0.26
N PHE A 204 -20.79 -7.20 0.40
CA PHE A 204 -21.03 -8.64 0.45
C PHE A 204 -20.77 -9.29 -0.92
N ILE A 205 -21.24 -8.66 -2.00
CA ILE A 205 -21.01 -9.15 -3.37
C ILE A 205 -19.52 -9.15 -3.73
N GLN A 206 -18.76 -8.15 -3.29
CA GLN A 206 -17.29 -8.11 -3.44
C GLN A 206 -16.61 -9.31 -2.78
N VAL A 207 -17.02 -9.66 -1.56
CA VAL A 207 -16.50 -10.86 -0.89
C VAL A 207 -16.92 -12.12 -1.64
N LEU A 208 -18.19 -12.24 -2.02
CA LEU A 208 -18.70 -13.40 -2.75
C LEU A 208 -17.96 -13.59 -4.08
N LEU A 209 -17.62 -12.50 -4.78
CA LEU A 209 -16.80 -12.51 -6.00
C LEU A 209 -15.42 -13.12 -5.74
N LEU A 210 -14.71 -12.66 -4.71
CA LEU A 210 -13.36 -13.13 -4.36
C LEU A 210 -13.37 -14.58 -3.87
N VAL A 211 -14.36 -14.96 -3.05
CA VAL A 211 -14.51 -16.34 -2.59
C VAL A 211 -14.85 -17.27 -3.75
N ALA A 212 -15.76 -16.86 -4.64
CA ALA A 212 -16.13 -17.66 -5.82
C ALA A 212 -14.98 -17.82 -6.81
N SER A 213 -14.19 -16.76 -7.07
CA SER A 213 -13.03 -16.87 -7.97
C SER A 213 -11.97 -17.82 -7.41
N ALA A 214 -11.81 -17.87 -6.09
CA ALA A 214 -10.85 -18.74 -5.41
C ALA A 214 -11.31 -20.20 -5.32
N ARG A 215 -12.60 -20.43 -5.02
CA ARG A 215 -13.14 -21.76 -4.65
C ARG A 215 -13.97 -22.44 -5.73
N LEU A 216 -14.41 -21.70 -6.75
CA LEU A 216 -15.18 -22.21 -7.88
C LEU A 216 -14.55 -21.80 -9.22
N PRO A 217 -13.24 -22.00 -9.46
CA PRO A 217 -12.54 -21.42 -10.61
C PRO A 217 -13.16 -21.80 -11.96
N ASP A 218 -13.59 -23.05 -12.14
CA ASP A 218 -14.20 -23.52 -13.39
C ASP A 218 -15.58 -22.89 -13.64
N VAL A 219 -16.44 -22.87 -12.62
CA VAL A 219 -17.78 -22.28 -12.71
C VAL A 219 -17.66 -20.77 -12.92
N PHE A 220 -16.77 -20.13 -12.15
CA PHE A 220 -16.51 -18.70 -12.23
C PHE A 220 -16.04 -18.30 -13.62
N THR A 221 -15.04 -19.01 -14.17
CA THR A 221 -14.52 -18.76 -15.52
C THR A 221 -15.62 -18.91 -16.59
N LYS A 222 -16.41 -20.00 -16.53
CA LYS A 222 -17.53 -20.23 -17.45
C LYS A 222 -18.62 -19.15 -17.36
N LYS A 223 -18.87 -18.61 -16.17
CA LYS A 223 -19.93 -17.62 -15.91
C LYS A 223 -19.43 -16.17 -15.95
N PHE A 224 -18.12 -15.93 -16.05
CA PHE A 224 -17.54 -14.58 -15.92
C PHE A 224 -18.15 -13.55 -16.87
N LYS A 225 -18.33 -13.91 -18.15
CA LYS A 225 -18.98 -13.03 -19.14
C LYS A 225 -20.41 -12.65 -18.72
N LYS A 226 -21.13 -13.54 -18.04
CA LYS A 226 -22.47 -13.25 -17.49
C LYS A 226 -22.38 -12.28 -16.31
N VAL A 227 -21.39 -12.44 -15.42
CA VAL A 227 -21.15 -11.50 -14.30
C VAL A 227 -20.90 -10.09 -14.84
N MET A 228 -19.98 -9.95 -15.80
CA MET A 228 -19.74 -8.66 -16.47
C MET A 228 -21.04 -8.09 -17.05
N LYS A 229 -21.76 -8.87 -17.87
CA LYS A 229 -23.01 -8.42 -18.50
C LYS A 229 -24.07 -8.01 -17.48
N TYR A 230 -24.29 -8.81 -16.43
CA TYR A 230 -25.33 -8.54 -15.44
C TYR A 230 -24.98 -7.42 -14.48
N SER A 231 -23.70 -7.12 -14.27
CA SER A 231 -23.29 -5.97 -13.46
C SER A 231 -23.65 -4.64 -14.12
N GLY A 232 -23.83 -4.61 -15.44
CA GLY A 232 -24.04 -3.37 -16.20
C GLY A 232 -22.80 -2.46 -16.26
N LEU A 233 -21.64 -2.93 -15.77
CA LEU A 233 -20.39 -2.19 -15.78
C LEU A 233 -19.70 -2.27 -17.16
N PHE A 234 -18.77 -1.34 -17.39
CA PHE A 234 -17.91 -1.27 -18.58
C PHE A 234 -18.66 -1.09 -19.91
N SER A 235 -19.93 -0.71 -19.86
CA SER A 235 -20.77 -0.46 -21.03
C SER A 235 -20.94 1.05 -21.23
N LEU A 236 -21.05 1.48 -22.48
CA LEU A 236 -21.33 2.89 -22.80
C LEU A 236 -22.77 3.22 -22.45
N ASN A 237 -22.98 4.38 -21.83
CA ASN A 237 -24.32 4.91 -21.61
C ASN A 237 -24.79 5.67 -22.86
N LEU A 238 -25.38 4.95 -23.82
CA LEU A 238 -25.84 5.52 -25.10
C LEU A 238 -26.96 6.57 -24.96
N GLN A 239 -27.58 6.69 -23.78
CA GLN A 239 -28.61 7.69 -23.49
C GLN A 239 -28.03 9.04 -23.05
N GLU A 240 -26.75 9.07 -22.66
CA GLU A 240 -26.08 10.27 -22.17
C GLU A 240 -25.51 11.07 -23.33
N ASP A 241 -25.88 12.34 -23.47
CA ASP A 241 -25.42 13.20 -24.58
C ASP A 241 -23.98 13.67 -24.38
N ASP A 242 -23.55 13.91 -23.13
CA ASP A 242 -22.15 14.23 -22.84
C ASP A 242 -21.26 13.00 -23.06
N LEU A 243 -20.39 13.08 -24.06
CA LEU A 243 -19.52 11.97 -24.44
C LEU A 243 -18.61 11.52 -23.29
N ILE A 244 -18.10 12.46 -22.48
CA ILE A 244 -17.21 12.13 -21.35
C ILE A 244 -17.97 11.30 -20.32
N THR A 245 -19.16 11.76 -19.93
CA THR A 245 -20.06 11.06 -19.00
C THR A 245 -20.48 9.71 -19.57
N ARG A 246 -20.80 9.63 -20.87
CA ARG A 246 -21.11 8.38 -21.58
C ARG A 246 -20.02 7.31 -21.43
N TYR A 247 -18.73 7.69 -21.48
CA TYR A 247 -17.60 6.77 -21.26
C TYR A 247 -17.35 6.48 -19.78
N LEU A 248 -17.56 7.46 -18.89
CA LEU A 248 -17.22 7.36 -17.47
C LEU A 248 -18.30 6.71 -16.60
N ASP A 249 -19.58 6.82 -16.94
CA ASP A 249 -20.71 6.47 -16.07
C ASP A 249 -20.59 5.05 -15.49
N SER A 250 -20.22 4.09 -16.34
CA SER A 250 -20.07 2.68 -15.93
C SER A 250 -18.77 2.35 -15.17
N TYR A 251 -17.89 3.32 -14.97
CA TYR A 251 -16.61 3.21 -14.25
C TYR A 251 -16.54 4.11 -13.00
N ALA A 252 -17.27 5.23 -13.01
CA ALA A 252 -17.16 6.31 -12.04
C ALA A 252 -18.24 6.27 -10.95
N HIS A 253 -19.13 5.28 -10.95
CA HIS A 253 -20.14 5.14 -9.89
C HIS A 253 -19.46 4.97 -8.51
N PRO A 254 -19.79 5.80 -7.49
CA PRO A 254 -19.11 5.82 -6.19
C PRO A 254 -19.02 4.47 -5.46
N VAL A 255 -20.10 3.68 -5.53
CA VAL A 255 -20.18 2.33 -4.93
C VAL A 255 -19.66 1.22 -5.87
N ALA A 256 -20.14 1.19 -7.11
CA ALA A 256 -19.86 0.07 -8.01
C ALA A 256 -18.39 0.01 -8.48
N THR A 257 -17.65 1.13 -8.42
CA THR A 257 -16.21 1.17 -8.74
C THR A 257 -15.38 0.17 -7.92
N TYR A 258 -15.73 -0.09 -6.65
CA TYR A 258 -15.01 -1.07 -5.82
C TYR A 258 -15.23 -2.50 -6.30
N PHE A 259 -16.46 -2.82 -6.73
CA PHE A 259 -16.73 -4.10 -7.39
C PHE A 259 -16.07 -4.19 -8.76
N ALA A 260 -16.09 -3.10 -9.55
CA ALA A 260 -15.46 -3.02 -10.87
C ALA A 260 -13.94 -3.27 -10.80
N GLU A 261 -13.27 -2.65 -9.83
CA GLU A 261 -11.84 -2.85 -9.55
C GLU A 261 -11.54 -4.33 -9.28
N LEU A 262 -12.24 -4.95 -8.33
CA LEU A 262 -12.05 -6.37 -8.01
C LEU A 262 -12.41 -7.29 -9.18
N LEU A 263 -13.45 -6.95 -9.94
CA LEU A 263 -13.87 -7.72 -11.11
C LEU A 263 -12.76 -7.77 -12.18
N VAL A 264 -12.03 -6.67 -12.37
CA VAL A 264 -10.82 -6.64 -13.22
C VAL A 264 -9.71 -7.49 -12.59
N GLU A 265 -9.46 -7.35 -11.29
CA GLU A 265 -8.40 -8.10 -10.60
C GLU A 265 -8.60 -9.62 -10.64
N VAL A 266 -9.84 -10.13 -10.66
CA VAL A 266 -10.13 -11.58 -10.76
C VAL A 266 -10.51 -12.06 -12.16
N MET A 267 -10.45 -11.19 -13.16
CA MET A 267 -10.84 -11.51 -14.54
C MET A 267 -10.03 -12.67 -15.15
N PRO A 268 -10.64 -13.73 -15.73
CA PRO A 268 -9.87 -14.78 -16.41
C PRO A 268 -8.97 -14.21 -17.52
N GLY A 269 -7.76 -14.76 -17.72
CA GLY A 269 -6.74 -14.16 -18.59
C GLY A 269 -7.19 -13.87 -20.04
N ALA A 270 -7.93 -14.79 -20.66
CA ALA A 270 -8.48 -14.58 -22.01
C ALA A 270 -9.54 -13.46 -22.04
N ASN A 271 -10.35 -13.37 -20.99
CA ASN A 271 -11.32 -12.28 -20.84
C ASN A 271 -10.61 -10.95 -20.60
N PHE A 272 -9.53 -10.93 -19.83
CA PHE A 272 -8.74 -9.74 -19.56
C PHE A 272 -8.07 -9.20 -20.82
N ALA A 273 -7.46 -10.06 -21.63
CA ALA A 273 -6.86 -9.64 -22.91
C ALA A 273 -7.91 -9.03 -23.85
N LYS A 274 -9.12 -9.61 -23.91
CA LYS A 274 -10.22 -9.02 -24.67
C LYS A 274 -10.66 -7.69 -24.08
N PHE A 275 -10.87 -7.64 -22.76
CA PHE A 275 -11.29 -6.45 -22.03
C PHE A 275 -10.33 -5.27 -22.22
N LEU A 276 -9.03 -5.52 -22.09
CA LEU A 276 -7.98 -4.53 -22.32
C LEU A 276 -8.13 -3.88 -23.70
N ASN A 277 -8.24 -4.69 -24.75
CA ASN A 277 -8.32 -4.16 -26.11
C ASN A 277 -9.66 -3.50 -26.44
N THR A 278 -10.79 -4.03 -25.93
CA THR A 278 -12.12 -3.54 -26.34
C THR A 278 -12.73 -2.48 -25.42
N HIS A 279 -12.29 -2.38 -24.17
CA HIS A 279 -12.88 -1.48 -23.17
C HIS A 279 -11.90 -0.45 -22.60
N ILE A 280 -10.58 -0.70 -22.69
CA ILE A 280 -9.57 0.19 -22.10
C ILE A 280 -8.78 0.91 -23.19
N LEU A 281 -8.28 0.17 -24.19
CA LEU A 281 -7.46 0.72 -25.27
C LEU A 281 -8.29 1.17 -26.48
N SER A 282 -9.61 1.09 -26.42
CA SER A 282 -10.49 1.55 -27.50
C SER A 282 -10.48 3.08 -27.61
N GLU A 283 -10.41 3.57 -28.85
CA GLU A 283 -10.51 4.99 -29.16
C GLU A 283 -11.92 5.54 -28.82
N CYS A 284 -11.94 6.77 -28.33
CA CYS A 284 -13.13 7.52 -28.00
C CYS A 284 -13.39 8.57 -29.08
N SER A 285 -14.63 8.66 -29.55
CA SER A 285 -15.08 9.67 -30.52
C SER A 285 -15.22 11.08 -29.92
N LEU A 286 -14.21 11.55 -29.16
CA LEU A 286 -14.17 12.90 -28.61
C LEU A 286 -13.56 13.86 -29.65
N SER A 287 -14.29 14.94 -30.00
CA SER A 287 -13.71 16.06 -30.75
C SER A 287 -12.80 16.85 -29.82
N LEU A 288 -11.49 16.73 -30.00
CA LEU A 288 -10.55 17.63 -29.32
C LEU A 288 -10.51 18.95 -30.08
N ASP A 289 -10.72 20.06 -29.38
CA ASP A 289 -10.55 21.41 -29.92
C ASP A 289 -9.06 21.69 -30.14
N SER A 290 -8.49 21.21 -31.26
CA SER A 290 -7.26 21.71 -31.90
C SER A 290 -6.79 20.76 -33.01
N ASN A 291 -5.95 21.29 -33.90
CA ASN A 291 -5.26 20.60 -35.01
C ASN A 291 -4.35 19.42 -34.60
N ASP A 292 -4.42 18.92 -33.36
CA ASP A 292 -3.57 17.84 -32.83
C ASP A 292 -4.32 16.51 -32.91
N SER A 293 -4.14 15.83 -34.03
CA SER A 293 -4.93 14.71 -34.57
C SER A 293 -4.71 13.35 -33.86
N ASN A 294 -4.51 13.33 -32.54
CA ASN A 294 -4.25 12.07 -31.83
C ASN A 294 -5.50 11.54 -31.12
N PRO A 295 -5.85 10.25 -31.28
CA PRO A 295 -7.04 9.67 -30.69
C PRO A 295 -6.91 9.61 -29.15
N VAL A 296 -7.99 9.98 -28.46
CA VAL A 296 -8.15 9.78 -27.01
C VAL A 296 -8.72 8.39 -26.80
N THR A 297 -8.18 7.61 -25.87
CA THR A 297 -8.72 6.29 -25.52
C THR A 297 -9.49 6.31 -24.22
N VAL A 298 -10.24 5.23 -23.94
CA VAL A 298 -10.93 5.09 -22.64
C VAL A 298 -9.92 5.15 -21.49
N ALA A 299 -8.73 4.57 -21.63
CA ALA A 299 -7.66 4.67 -20.65
C ALA A 299 -7.34 6.13 -20.30
N ASP A 300 -7.24 7.01 -21.30
CA ASP A 300 -6.92 8.44 -21.10
C ASP A 300 -8.01 9.19 -20.33
N ILE A 301 -9.28 8.84 -20.58
CA ILE A 301 -10.42 9.39 -19.85
C ILE A 301 -10.41 8.89 -18.40
N LEU A 302 -10.20 7.59 -18.19
CA LEU A 302 -10.13 6.98 -16.85
C LEU A 302 -8.98 7.54 -16.01
N MET A 303 -7.83 7.86 -16.62
CA MET A 303 -6.71 8.51 -15.93
C MET A 303 -7.08 9.86 -15.32
N SER A 304 -8.05 10.54 -15.92
CA SER A 304 -8.39 11.93 -15.59
C SER A 304 -9.50 12.02 -14.54
N ASN A 305 -10.13 10.90 -14.17
CA ASN A 305 -11.24 10.87 -13.22
C ASN A 305 -10.86 10.15 -11.92
N GLN A 306 -11.15 10.78 -10.78
CA GLN A 306 -10.76 10.27 -9.46
C GLN A 306 -11.36 8.92 -9.07
N THR A 307 -12.59 8.63 -9.51
CA THR A 307 -13.27 7.39 -9.17
C THR A 307 -12.95 6.30 -10.17
N ALA A 308 -12.94 6.66 -11.46
CA ALA A 308 -12.75 5.74 -12.57
C ALA A 308 -11.27 5.28 -12.70
N SER A 309 -10.32 6.10 -12.25
CA SER A 309 -8.90 5.74 -12.21
C SER A 309 -8.62 4.47 -11.42
N ARG A 310 -9.46 4.14 -10.42
CA ARG A 310 -9.34 2.89 -9.64
C ARG A 310 -9.42 1.65 -10.53
N VAL A 311 -10.31 1.66 -11.52
CA VAL A 311 -10.44 0.55 -12.49
C VAL A 311 -9.19 0.47 -13.37
N LEU A 312 -8.69 1.60 -13.86
CA LEU A 312 -7.46 1.62 -14.66
C LEU A 312 -6.24 1.15 -13.86
N ARG A 313 -6.15 1.54 -12.59
CA ARG A 313 -5.13 1.04 -11.65
C ARG A 313 -5.19 -0.47 -11.49
N ALA A 314 -6.39 -1.07 -11.37
CA ALA A 314 -6.53 -2.52 -11.40
C ALA A 314 -6.07 -3.14 -12.73
N VAL A 315 -6.33 -2.50 -13.86
CA VAL A 315 -5.82 -2.93 -15.17
C VAL A 315 -4.30 -2.95 -15.19
N ILE A 316 -3.64 -1.87 -14.74
CA ILE A 316 -2.17 -1.75 -14.68
C ILE A 316 -1.58 -2.86 -13.78
N ARG A 317 -2.19 -3.10 -12.61
CA ARG A 317 -1.77 -4.17 -11.69
C ARG A 317 -1.95 -5.57 -12.30
N ARG A 318 -2.89 -5.73 -13.23
CA ARG A 318 -3.18 -6.98 -13.94
C ARG A 318 -2.34 -7.24 -15.19
N LEU A 319 -1.62 -6.23 -15.71
CA LEU A 319 -0.74 -6.42 -16.87
C LEU A 319 0.43 -7.34 -16.49
N VAL A 320 0.61 -8.39 -17.30
CA VAL A 320 1.65 -9.43 -17.12
C VAL A 320 2.35 -9.76 -18.44
N LYS A 321 1.61 -9.87 -19.55
CA LYS A 321 2.18 -10.23 -20.85
C LYS A 321 2.98 -9.05 -21.42
N PRO A 322 4.25 -9.26 -21.85
CA PRO A 322 5.06 -8.18 -22.42
C PRO A 322 4.41 -7.46 -23.61
N VAL A 323 3.69 -8.17 -24.47
CA VAL A 323 2.98 -7.60 -25.62
C VAL A 323 1.87 -6.65 -25.17
N ASP A 324 1.08 -7.05 -24.17
CA ASP A 324 0.00 -6.22 -23.62
C ASP A 324 0.56 -4.99 -22.90
N ILE A 325 1.67 -5.13 -22.16
CA ILE A 325 2.37 -4.03 -21.50
C ILE A 325 2.89 -3.02 -22.54
N LYS A 326 3.55 -3.52 -23.59
CA LYS A 326 4.07 -2.69 -24.68
C LYS A 326 2.95 -1.92 -25.37
N ASN A 327 1.86 -2.61 -25.73
CA ASN A 327 0.70 -1.99 -26.37
C ASN A 327 0.09 -0.91 -25.45
N PHE A 328 -0.08 -1.21 -24.17
CA PHE A 328 -0.60 -0.25 -23.19
C PHE A 328 0.27 1.00 -23.11
N PHE A 329 1.61 0.86 -23.01
CA PHE A 329 2.53 2.00 -23.00
C PHE A 329 2.45 2.84 -24.29
N THR A 330 2.37 2.19 -25.45
CA THR A 330 2.23 2.89 -26.74
C THR A 330 0.96 3.74 -26.78
N VAL A 331 -0.18 3.19 -26.35
CA VAL A 331 -1.47 3.88 -26.38
C VAL A 331 -1.51 5.07 -25.41
N ILE A 332 -1.06 4.89 -24.16
CA ILE A 332 -1.10 6.00 -23.19
C ILE A 332 -0.11 7.12 -23.55
N GLN A 333 0.93 6.81 -24.33
CA GLN A 333 1.90 7.79 -24.81
C GLN A 333 1.38 8.56 -26.04
N SER A 334 0.47 7.99 -26.84
CA SER A 334 -0.06 8.68 -28.03
C SER A 334 -0.97 9.85 -27.70
N CYS A 335 -1.61 9.85 -26.52
CA CYS A 335 -2.45 10.96 -26.09
C CYS A 335 -1.61 12.20 -25.76
N LYS A 336 -1.81 13.27 -26.55
CA LYS A 336 -1.13 14.57 -26.36
C LYS A 336 -2.01 15.62 -25.67
N SER A 337 -3.26 15.28 -25.35
CA SER A 337 -4.18 16.17 -24.67
C SER A 337 -3.63 16.61 -23.31
N ASN A 338 -3.84 17.87 -22.95
CA ASN A 338 -3.57 18.33 -21.59
C ASN A 338 -4.75 18.04 -20.64
N LYS A 339 -5.96 17.83 -21.19
CA LYS A 339 -7.17 17.50 -20.43
C LYS A 339 -7.26 16.02 -20.09
N PHE A 340 -6.75 15.15 -20.96
CA PHE A 340 -6.81 13.69 -20.82
C PHE A 340 -5.43 13.03 -20.84
N GLY A 341 -5.36 11.77 -20.42
CA GLY A 341 -4.15 10.96 -20.51
C GLY A 341 -3.10 11.30 -19.45
N ILE A 342 -1.84 10.97 -19.74
CA ILE A 342 -0.76 11.02 -18.74
C ILE A 342 -0.50 12.44 -18.17
N ARG A 343 -0.78 13.49 -18.95
CA ARG A 343 -0.56 14.89 -18.54
C ARG A 343 -1.61 15.40 -17.55
N SER A 344 -2.78 14.76 -17.50
CA SER A 344 -3.85 15.12 -16.58
C SER A 344 -3.66 14.52 -15.18
N ILE A 345 -2.70 13.61 -15.00
CA ILE A 345 -2.51 12.85 -13.76
C ILE A 345 -2.21 13.76 -12.57
N ILE A 346 -1.28 14.70 -12.71
CA ILE A 346 -0.87 15.59 -11.61
C ILE A 346 -1.98 16.60 -11.28
N PRO A 347 -2.54 17.36 -12.25
CA PRO A 347 -3.65 18.28 -11.98
C PRO A 347 -4.86 17.62 -11.31
N ASN A 348 -5.18 16.38 -11.69
CA ASN A 348 -6.30 15.62 -11.12
C ASN A 348 -5.94 14.84 -9.85
N LYS A 349 -4.72 14.99 -9.30
CA LYS A 349 -4.23 14.28 -8.11
C LYS A 349 -4.30 12.74 -8.22
N GLN A 350 -4.13 12.20 -9.43
CA GLN A 350 -4.18 10.77 -9.73
C GLN A 350 -2.80 10.09 -9.66
N HIS A 351 -1.91 10.55 -8.80
CA HIS A 351 -0.52 10.07 -8.66
C HIS A 351 -0.40 8.55 -8.36
N GLY A 352 -1.47 7.91 -7.86
CA GLY A 352 -1.54 6.46 -7.70
C GLY A 352 -1.33 5.68 -9.02
N ILE A 353 -1.68 6.28 -10.16
CA ILE A 353 -1.43 5.70 -11.49
C ILE A 353 0.08 5.63 -11.76
N LEU A 354 0.84 6.69 -11.44
CA LEU A 354 2.30 6.70 -11.61
C LEU A 354 2.97 5.64 -10.74
N THR A 355 2.47 5.47 -9.52
CA THR A 355 2.98 4.44 -8.59
C THR A 355 2.75 3.05 -9.17
N ASP A 356 1.53 2.75 -9.63
CA ASP A 356 1.22 1.43 -10.21
C ASP A 356 1.99 1.17 -11.53
N LEU A 357 2.28 2.22 -12.32
CA LEU A 357 3.12 2.13 -13.53
C LEU A 357 4.60 1.86 -13.18
N ALA A 358 5.14 2.54 -12.17
CA ALA A 358 6.48 2.26 -11.68
C ALA A 358 6.58 0.82 -11.15
N ASP A 359 5.59 0.40 -10.35
CA ASP A 359 5.51 -0.97 -9.83
C ASP A 359 5.36 -2.01 -10.96
N LEU A 360 4.65 -1.69 -12.05
CA LEU A 360 4.60 -2.53 -13.24
C LEU A 360 6.00 -2.73 -13.86
N CYS A 361 6.78 -1.65 -14.00
CA CYS A 361 8.16 -1.69 -14.50
C CYS A 361 9.13 -2.42 -13.55
N ILE A 362 8.84 -2.48 -12.25
CA ILE A 362 9.61 -3.23 -11.25
C ILE A 362 9.26 -4.73 -11.32
N ARG A 363 7.97 -5.06 -11.41
CA ARG A 363 7.48 -6.45 -11.52
C ARG A 363 7.88 -7.13 -12.83
N HIS A 364 7.97 -6.36 -13.92
CA HIS A 364 8.38 -6.82 -15.24
C HIS A 364 9.65 -6.07 -15.67
N PRO A 365 10.79 -6.41 -15.08
CA PRO A 365 11.98 -5.60 -15.22
C PRO A 365 12.54 -5.80 -16.63
N SER A 366 12.40 -4.75 -17.45
CA SER A 366 12.83 -4.68 -18.84
C SER A 366 13.39 -3.30 -19.10
N GLU A 367 14.52 -3.24 -19.80
CA GLU A 367 15.12 -1.97 -20.20
C GLU A 367 14.16 -1.14 -21.06
N GLU A 368 13.44 -1.78 -21.99
CA GLU A 368 12.46 -1.12 -22.87
C GLU A 368 11.34 -0.44 -22.06
N PHE A 369 10.76 -1.15 -21.09
CA PHE A 369 9.64 -0.62 -20.29
C PHE A 369 10.09 0.47 -19.32
N GLN A 370 11.20 0.24 -18.61
CA GLN A 370 11.73 1.21 -17.67
C GLN A 370 12.18 2.50 -18.38
N ARG A 371 12.88 2.39 -19.54
CA ARG A 371 13.25 3.55 -20.35
C ARG A 371 12.03 4.30 -20.88
N THR A 372 11.03 3.58 -21.40
CA THR A 372 9.79 4.18 -21.90
C THR A 372 9.09 4.97 -20.81
N PHE A 373 8.91 4.39 -19.62
CA PHE A 373 8.31 5.06 -18.48
C PHE A 373 9.09 6.32 -18.05
N LEU A 374 10.41 6.21 -17.89
CA LEU A 374 11.26 7.34 -17.50
C LEU A 374 11.21 8.50 -18.51
N ARG A 375 11.08 8.21 -19.81
CA ARG A 375 10.97 9.23 -20.87
C ARG A 375 9.64 9.98 -20.84
N MET A 376 8.57 9.37 -20.34
CA MET A 376 7.27 10.04 -20.20
C MET A 376 7.24 11.03 -19.03
N LEU A 377 7.98 10.76 -17.94
CA LEU A 377 7.90 11.53 -16.69
C LEU A 377 8.06 13.04 -16.88
N PRO A 378 9.06 13.57 -17.61
CA PRO A 378 9.21 15.02 -17.77
C PRO A 378 7.93 15.69 -18.27
N SER A 379 7.27 15.09 -19.26
CA SER A 379 6.05 15.65 -19.86
C SER A 379 4.86 15.69 -18.88
N ILE A 380 4.76 14.70 -17.99
CA ILE A 380 3.70 14.60 -16.97
C ILE A 380 3.80 15.76 -15.96
N PHE A 381 5.04 16.20 -15.67
CA PHE A 381 5.33 17.30 -14.75
C PHE A 381 5.46 18.67 -15.45
N GLY A 382 5.17 18.76 -16.76
CA GLY A 382 5.21 20.03 -17.51
C GLY A 382 6.58 20.41 -18.07
N PHE A 383 7.55 19.49 -18.12
CA PHE A 383 8.86 19.73 -18.74
C PHE A 383 8.85 19.35 -20.23
N THR A 384 9.21 20.29 -21.10
CA THR A 384 9.45 20.08 -22.53
C THR A 384 10.93 19.80 -22.81
N GLU A 385 11.24 19.13 -23.92
CA GLU A 385 12.64 18.87 -24.36
C GLU A 385 13.45 20.17 -24.57
N LYS A 386 12.78 21.31 -24.76
CA LYS A 386 13.39 22.63 -24.97
C LYS A 386 13.72 23.40 -23.69
N HIS A 387 13.32 22.93 -22.51
CA HIS A 387 13.74 23.55 -21.23
C HIS A 387 15.14 23.06 -20.83
N SER A 388 16.11 23.35 -21.69
CA SER A 388 17.52 23.37 -21.34
C SER A 388 17.87 24.83 -21.07
N SER A 389 18.38 25.14 -19.87
CA SER A 389 18.72 26.48 -19.36
C SER A 389 17.56 27.27 -18.73
N SER A 390 17.15 26.90 -17.52
CA SER A 390 16.72 27.93 -16.58
C SER A 390 17.97 28.68 -16.09
N LYS A 391 17.88 29.99 -15.86
CA LYS A 391 18.96 30.79 -15.24
C LYS A 391 19.26 30.39 -13.78
N SER A 392 18.49 29.47 -13.18
CA SER A 392 18.69 28.99 -11.82
C SER A 392 19.72 27.85 -11.77
N LYS A 393 20.53 27.81 -10.70
CA LYS A 393 21.59 26.80 -10.48
C LYS A 393 21.05 25.40 -10.17
N GLU A 394 19.81 25.27 -9.70
CA GLU A 394 19.18 24.01 -9.30
C GLU A 394 18.16 23.56 -10.36
N ASP A 395 18.18 22.28 -10.76
CA ASP A 395 17.13 21.68 -11.60
C ASP A 395 15.89 21.38 -10.75
N LEU A 396 14.72 21.87 -11.17
CA LEU A 396 13.47 21.79 -10.44
C LEU A 396 12.74 20.44 -10.55
N PHE A 397 13.19 19.51 -11.39
CA PHE A 397 12.46 18.28 -11.68
C PHE A 397 12.26 17.40 -10.43
N ILE A 398 13.29 17.20 -9.62
CA ILE A 398 13.19 16.41 -8.38
C ILE A 398 12.20 17.03 -7.39
N ARG A 399 12.14 18.37 -7.32
CA ARG A 399 11.20 19.10 -6.45
C ARG A 399 9.75 18.87 -6.89
N CYS A 400 9.50 18.85 -8.20
CA CYS A 400 8.19 18.48 -8.76
C CYS A 400 7.81 17.03 -8.39
N LEU A 401 8.75 16.09 -8.49
CA LEU A 401 8.52 14.67 -8.18
C LEU A 401 8.17 14.43 -6.71
N VAL A 402 8.97 14.97 -5.78
CA VAL A 402 8.73 14.79 -4.34
C VAL A 402 7.52 15.59 -3.87
N GLY A 403 7.22 16.72 -4.52
CA GLY A 403 6.03 17.52 -4.28
C GLY A 403 4.76 16.96 -4.91
N MET A 404 4.86 16.09 -5.92
CA MET A 404 3.73 15.66 -6.77
C MET A 404 2.95 16.84 -7.34
N ILE A 405 3.67 17.87 -7.79
CA ILE A 405 3.12 19.08 -8.41
C ILE A 405 3.79 19.35 -9.75
N THR A 406 3.10 20.06 -10.64
CA THR A 406 3.62 20.48 -11.93
C THR A 406 4.69 21.57 -11.80
N LEU A 407 5.47 21.77 -12.87
CA LEU A 407 6.44 22.86 -12.95
C LEU A 407 5.80 24.24 -12.80
N SER A 408 4.57 24.43 -13.31
CA SER A 408 3.83 25.69 -13.17
C SER A 408 3.52 25.99 -11.71
N GLU A 409 2.92 25.01 -11.00
CA GLU A 409 2.59 25.13 -9.58
C GLU A 409 3.85 25.37 -8.75
N LEU A 410 4.96 24.69 -9.06
CA LEU A 410 6.22 24.91 -8.36
C LEU A 410 6.77 26.34 -8.55
N ASN A 411 6.70 26.88 -9.76
CA ASN A 411 7.14 28.25 -10.03
C ASN A 411 6.26 29.29 -9.31
N GLU A 412 4.95 29.04 -9.21
CA GLU A 412 4.03 29.85 -8.42
C GLU A 412 4.39 29.80 -6.93
N HIS A 413 4.67 28.60 -6.38
CA HIS A 413 5.14 28.44 -5.00
C HIS A 413 6.42 29.25 -4.73
N ILE A 414 7.41 29.15 -5.60
CA ILE A 414 8.69 29.89 -5.47
C ILE A 414 8.46 31.41 -5.55
N THR A 415 7.61 31.85 -6.48
CA THR A 415 7.32 33.28 -6.66
C THR A 415 6.60 33.86 -5.46
N ASN A 416 5.55 33.19 -4.96
CA ASN A 416 4.77 33.65 -3.82
C ASN A 416 5.61 33.77 -2.54
N GLN A 417 6.55 32.85 -2.32
CA GLN A 417 7.48 32.92 -1.19
C GLN A 417 8.46 34.09 -1.33
N SER A 418 9.00 34.32 -2.53
CA SER A 418 9.91 35.45 -2.78
C SER A 418 9.28 36.84 -2.59
N VAL A 419 7.94 36.94 -2.69
CA VAL A 419 7.18 38.16 -2.42
C VAL A 419 6.96 38.33 -0.91
N GLN A 420 6.59 37.25 -0.20
CA GLN A 420 6.43 37.28 1.26
C GLN A 420 7.71 37.64 2.02
N GLU A 421 8.88 37.24 1.50
CA GLU A 421 10.18 37.64 2.05
C GLU A 421 10.49 39.14 1.91
N LYS A 422 9.91 39.83 0.91
CA LYS A 422 10.17 41.27 0.68
C LYS A 422 9.27 42.19 1.50
N ASP A 423 8.08 41.74 1.87
CA ASP A 423 7.12 42.53 2.64
C ASP A 423 7.37 42.43 4.16
N ASN A 424 8.08 41.40 4.63
CA ASN A 424 8.42 41.19 6.05
C ASN A 424 9.83 41.72 6.42
N ASN A 425 10.15 42.96 6.04
CA ASN A 425 11.36 43.65 6.52
C ASN A 425 11.15 44.27 7.93
N ASP A 426 10.60 43.49 8.87
CA ASP A 426 10.59 43.83 10.30
C ASP A 426 11.53 42.87 11.04
N ASP A 427 12.56 43.45 11.66
CA ASP A 427 13.82 42.88 12.15
C ASP A 427 13.73 41.79 13.26
N ASN A 428 12.62 41.06 13.46
CA ASN A 428 12.50 40.12 14.58
C ASN A 428 11.63 38.88 14.35
N GLN A 429 11.81 38.13 13.25
CA GLN A 429 11.36 36.74 13.19
C GLN A 429 12.37 35.80 12.53
N TYR A 430 13.00 34.95 13.35
CA TYR A 430 13.67 33.70 12.94
C TYR A 430 12.65 32.64 12.44
N PHE A 431 11.63 33.04 11.69
CA PHE A 431 10.69 32.13 11.03
C PHE A 431 11.23 31.72 9.65
N ASP A 432 11.85 30.54 9.67
CA ASP A 432 11.74 29.46 8.67
C ASP A 432 12.31 29.57 7.24
N ASN A 433 13.58 29.98 7.12
CA ASN A 433 14.42 29.61 5.97
C ASN A 433 14.55 28.08 5.74
N LYS A 434 14.03 27.20 6.61
CA LYS A 434 14.07 25.73 6.40
C LYS A 434 12.85 25.21 5.62
N GLU A 435 11.72 25.90 5.66
CA GLU A 435 10.52 25.48 4.95
C GLU A 435 10.69 25.53 3.42
N ASP A 436 11.29 26.58 2.85
CA ASP A 436 11.63 26.59 1.41
C ASP A 436 12.59 25.46 1.04
N LEU A 437 13.57 25.15 1.90
CA LEU A 437 14.56 24.12 1.61
C LEU A 437 13.92 22.72 1.48
N VAL A 438 12.77 22.49 2.11
CA VAL A 438 12.10 21.18 2.13
C VAL A 438 10.89 21.15 1.19
N ASN A 439 10.12 22.23 1.12
CA ASN A 439 8.87 22.26 0.39
C ASN A 439 9.06 22.52 -1.12
N PRO A 440 8.17 21.98 -1.97
CA PRO A 440 7.04 21.11 -1.64
C PRO A 440 7.45 19.65 -1.44
N VAL A 441 6.84 18.97 -0.47
CA VAL A 441 7.08 17.53 -0.21
C VAL A 441 5.80 16.80 0.13
N THR A 442 5.63 15.60 -0.42
CA THR A 442 4.49 14.73 -0.11
C THR A 442 4.97 13.28 0.09
N VAL A 443 4.26 12.53 0.95
CA VAL A 443 4.53 11.09 1.15
C VAL A 443 4.44 10.31 -0.17
N PRO A 444 3.38 10.48 -1.00
CA PRO A 444 3.30 9.79 -2.29
C PRO A 444 4.44 10.14 -3.22
N GLY A 445 4.88 11.41 -3.24
CA GLY A 445 6.03 11.86 -4.03
C GLY A 445 7.33 11.18 -3.64
N CYS A 446 7.64 11.16 -2.34
CA CYS A 446 8.85 10.50 -1.83
C CYS A 446 8.84 8.99 -2.14
N LEU A 447 7.75 8.29 -1.83
CA LEU A 447 7.62 6.86 -2.11
C LEU A 447 7.72 6.54 -3.60
N PHE A 448 7.17 7.40 -4.47
CA PHE A 448 7.29 7.24 -5.91
C PHE A 448 8.75 7.34 -6.36
N VAL A 449 9.49 8.36 -5.89
CA VAL A 449 10.91 8.52 -6.22
C VAL A 449 11.74 7.34 -5.67
N GLU A 450 11.45 6.87 -4.45
CA GLU A 450 12.07 5.66 -3.90
C GLU A 450 11.84 4.43 -4.79
N SER A 451 10.64 4.28 -5.36
CA SER A 451 10.36 3.21 -6.32
C SER A 451 11.15 3.36 -7.63
N LEU A 452 11.39 4.58 -8.13
CA LEU A 452 12.23 4.79 -9.31
C LEU A 452 13.67 4.31 -9.09
N PHE A 453 14.21 4.47 -7.89
CA PHE A 453 15.56 3.99 -7.55
C PHE A 453 15.68 2.46 -7.43
N LYS A 454 14.56 1.72 -7.47
CA LYS A 454 14.54 0.25 -7.55
C LYS A 454 14.67 -0.27 -8.99
N PHE A 455 14.68 0.61 -9.99
CA PHE A 455 14.85 0.20 -11.38
C PHE A 455 16.26 -0.37 -11.60
N THR A 456 16.33 -1.57 -12.15
CA THR A 456 17.59 -2.33 -12.31
C THR A 456 18.18 -2.24 -13.71
N TYR A 457 17.37 -2.00 -14.75
CA TYR A 457 17.79 -2.04 -16.15
C TYR A 457 17.90 -0.65 -16.79
N ALA A 458 17.05 0.29 -16.40
CA ALA A 458 17.15 1.68 -16.82
C ALA A 458 17.43 2.60 -15.63
N HIS A 459 18.53 3.35 -15.73
CA HIS A 459 18.92 4.30 -14.70
C HIS A 459 18.03 5.56 -14.78
N PRO A 460 17.45 6.04 -13.67
CA PRO A 460 16.66 7.27 -13.64
C PRO A 460 17.57 8.53 -13.69
N ILE A 461 18.40 8.66 -14.72
CA ILE A 461 19.49 9.65 -14.83
C ILE A 461 18.99 11.08 -14.62
N LYS A 462 17.86 11.46 -15.22
CA LYS A 462 17.32 12.82 -15.07
C LYS A 462 16.88 13.12 -13.63
N VAL A 463 16.33 12.12 -12.94
CA VAL A 463 15.95 12.24 -11.51
C VAL A 463 17.20 12.41 -10.65
N ILE A 464 18.22 11.59 -10.90
CA ILE A 464 19.50 11.64 -10.17
C ILE A 464 20.19 12.98 -10.38
N ASN A 465 20.34 13.42 -11.64
CA ASN A 465 21.00 14.68 -11.95
C ASN A 465 20.26 15.87 -11.35
N SER A 466 18.93 15.85 -11.39
CA SER A 466 18.14 16.91 -10.76
C SER A 466 18.34 16.94 -9.24
N LEU A 467 18.36 15.77 -8.58
CA LEU A 467 18.67 15.67 -7.14
C LEU A 467 20.08 16.17 -6.82
N LEU A 468 21.10 15.80 -7.60
CA LEU A 468 22.48 16.22 -7.37
C LEU A 468 22.75 17.69 -7.68
N SER A 469 21.89 18.32 -8.49
CA SER A 469 21.97 19.76 -8.78
C SER A 469 21.49 20.64 -7.62
N GLN A 470 20.81 20.07 -6.62
CA GLN A 470 20.33 20.83 -5.46
C GLN A 470 21.53 21.33 -4.63
N SER A 471 21.39 22.51 -4.05
CA SER A 471 22.42 23.13 -3.23
C SER A 471 22.75 22.27 -1.99
N PRO A 472 24.00 22.33 -1.49
CA PRO A 472 24.39 21.62 -0.28
C PRO A 472 23.48 21.92 0.93
N LYS A 473 23.03 23.18 1.07
CA LYS A 473 22.08 23.57 2.13
C LYS A 473 20.76 22.80 2.02
N ARG A 474 20.20 22.70 0.82
CA ARG A 474 18.97 21.96 0.54
C ARG A 474 19.14 20.46 0.79
N LEU A 475 20.23 19.87 0.30
CA LEU A 475 20.53 18.45 0.52
C LEU A 475 20.70 18.09 2.01
N ILE A 476 21.32 18.96 2.80
CA ILE A 476 21.43 18.79 4.26
C ILE A 476 20.04 18.86 4.91
N ALA A 477 19.20 19.82 4.52
CA ALA A 477 17.82 19.92 5.02
C ALA A 477 16.99 18.67 4.65
N TRP A 478 17.15 18.15 3.43
CA TRP A 478 16.50 16.92 2.97
C TRP A 478 16.94 15.71 3.78
N ALA A 479 18.24 15.59 4.08
CA ALA A 479 18.76 14.52 4.92
C ALA A 479 18.23 14.57 6.37
N GLN A 480 17.79 15.74 6.84
CA GLN A 480 17.13 15.88 8.15
C GLN A 480 15.62 15.62 8.09
N HIS A 481 14.98 15.83 6.93
CA HIS A 481 13.53 15.60 6.79
C HIS A 481 13.17 14.10 6.80
N TYR A 482 12.15 13.71 7.56
CA TYR A 482 11.79 12.30 7.80
C TYR A 482 11.36 11.54 6.54
N GLN A 483 10.87 12.24 5.50
CA GLN A 483 10.49 11.63 4.22
C GLN A 483 11.61 11.72 3.18
N LEU A 484 12.28 12.87 3.05
CA LEU A 484 13.28 13.10 2.00
C LEU A 484 14.60 12.40 2.30
N SER A 485 14.93 12.18 3.57
CA SER A 485 16.04 11.31 3.97
C SER A 485 15.92 9.92 3.35
N ARG A 486 14.71 9.36 3.26
CA ARG A 486 14.45 8.06 2.62
C ARG A 486 14.69 8.08 1.11
N VAL A 487 14.38 9.20 0.45
CA VAL A 487 14.73 9.42 -0.97
C VAL A 487 16.25 9.43 -1.17
N LEU A 488 16.99 10.11 -0.29
CA LEU A 488 18.46 10.11 -0.34
C LEU A 488 19.04 8.71 -0.07
N GLU A 489 18.54 8.02 0.96
CA GLU A 489 18.94 6.64 1.27
C GLU A 489 18.69 5.70 0.08
N ALA A 490 17.53 5.82 -0.58
CA ALA A 490 17.20 5.02 -1.75
C ALA A 490 18.18 5.24 -2.91
N LEU A 491 18.57 6.49 -3.18
CA LEU A 491 19.61 6.79 -4.18
C LEU A 491 20.97 6.20 -3.78
N ILE A 492 21.38 6.39 -2.52
CA ILE A 492 22.69 5.95 -2.00
C ILE A 492 22.83 4.43 -2.08
N LEU A 493 21.77 3.71 -1.70
CA LEU A 493 21.76 2.25 -1.61
C LEU A 493 21.37 1.56 -2.92
N SER A 494 20.84 2.30 -3.90
CA SER A 494 20.46 1.74 -5.20
C SER A 494 21.64 1.13 -5.94
N GLU A 495 21.50 -0.10 -6.41
CA GLU A 495 22.52 -0.80 -7.21
C GLU A 495 22.66 -0.22 -8.61
N SER A 496 21.62 0.43 -9.13
CA SER A 496 21.62 1.00 -10.46
C SER A 496 22.29 2.38 -10.49
N VAL A 497 22.48 3.06 -9.36
CA VAL A 497 23.19 4.34 -9.34
C VAL A 497 24.70 4.08 -9.40
N ILE A 498 25.36 4.62 -10.43
CA ILE A 498 26.81 4.52 -10.61
C ILE A 498 27.57 5.21 -9.49
N SER A 499 28.77 4.71 -9.20
CA SER A 499 29.59 5.14 -8.06
C SER A 499 29.94 6.62 -8.08
N GLU A 500 30.19 7.19 -9.26
CA GLU A 500 30.56 8.60 -9.45
C GLU A 500 29.46 9.54 -8.90
N LEU A 501 28.19 9.20 -9.15
CA LEU A 501 27.05 9.99 -8.70
C LEU A 501 26.86 9.88 -7.17
N LYS A 502 27.13 8.72 -6.58
CA LYS A 502 27.13 8.52 -5.12
C LYS A 502 28.24 9.33 -4.45
N ILE A 503 29.42 9.38 -5.07
CA ILE A 503 30.55 10.19 -4.59
C ILE A 503 30.21 11.67 -4.62
N THR A 504 29.54 12.15 -5.68
CA THR A 504 29.07 13.54 -5.77
C THR A 504 28.12 13.88 -4.62
N LEU A 505 27.13 13.03 -4.32
CA LEU A 505 26.23 13.24 -3.18
C LEU A 505 26.98 13.27 -1.85
N LEU A 506 27.92 12.31 -1.65
CA LEU A 506 28.74 12.25 -0.44
C LEU A 506 29.47 13.59 -0.24
N LYS A 507 30.15 14.10 -1.27
CA LYS A 507 30.88 15.37 -1.23
C LYS A 507 29.99 16.55 -0.90
N SER A 508 28.78 16.62 -1.49
CA SER A 508 27.82 17.70 -1.22
C SER A 508 27.33 17.73 0.23
N LEU A 509 27.33 16.58 0.92
CA LEU A 509 26.89 16.46 2.32
C LEU A 509 28.02 16.55 3.35
N MET A 510 29.31 16.51 2.93
CA MET A 510 30.47 16.41 3.83
C MET A 510 30.47 17.47 4.94
N ASN A 511 30.21 18.73 4.58
CA ASN A 511 30.23 19.86 5.52
C ASN A 511 29.09 19.77 6.57
N GLY A 512 28.08 18.94 6.34
CA GLY A 512 26.94 18.74 7.23
C GLY A 512 27.03 17.49 8.11
N PHE A 513 28.05 16.64 7.98
CA PHE A 513 28.07 15.32 8.63
C PHE A 513 27.92 15.35 10.14
N SER A 514 28.56 16.30 10.83
CA SER A 514 28.41 16.44 12.29
C SER A 514 26.95 16.68 12.70
N VAL A 515 26.25 17.56 11.97
CA VAL A 515 24.85 17.90 12.23
C VAL A 515 23.95 16.72 11.88
N LEU A 516 24.20 16.06 10.74
CA LEU A 516 23.42 14.91 10.28
C LEU A 516 23.56 13.71 11.21
N ALA A 517 24.77 13.38 11.67
CA ALA A 517 25.02 12.27 12.59
C ALA A 517 24.28 12.43 13.94
N CYS A 518 24.03 13.68 14.36
CA CYS A 518 23.23 13.98 15.55
C CYS A 518 21.72 14.13 15.27
N HIS A 519 21.23 13.88 14.06
CA HIS A 519 19.81 14.01 13.73
C HIS A 519 19.11 12.63 13.66
N PRO A 520 17.84 12.49 14.09
CA PRO A 520 17.10 11.22 13.99
C PRO A 520 17.08 10.67 12.56
N SER A 521 16.69 11.48 11.57
CA SER A 521 16.71 11.08 10.16
C SER A 521 18.11 11.10 9.53
N GLY A 522 18.91 12.13 9.86
CA GLY A 522 20.21 12.35 9.21
C GLY A 522 21.25 11.30 9.56
N SER A 523 21.16 10.70 10.75
CA SER A 523 22.06 9.63 11.18
C SER A 523 21.93 8.41 10.26
N HIS A 524 20.71 8.07 9.83
CA HIS A 524 20.47 7.01 8.84
C HIS A 524 21.07 7.34 7.47
N VAL A 525 21.03 8.59 7.02
CA VAL A 525 21.67 9.01 5.75
C VAL A 525 23.19 8.86 5.84
N VAL A 526 23.82 9.29 6.95
CA VAL A 526 25.26 9.11 7.18
C VAL A 526 25.63 7.62 7.22
N GLU A 527 24.80 6.80 7.85
CA GLU A 527 24.95 5.35 7.90
C GLU A 527 24.83 4.70 6.51
N ALA A 528 23.87 5.15 5.69
CA ALA A 528 23.70 4.70 4.32
C ALA A 528 24.92 5.06 3.46
N LEU A 529 25.44 6.29 3.56
CA LEU A 529 26.66 6.73 2.89
C LEU A 529 27.85 5.85 3.28
N TRP A 530 28.03 5.61 4.59
CA TRP A 530 29.09 4.74 5.09
C TRP A 530 28.98 3.33 4.50
N THR A 531 27.77 2.79 4.43
CA THR A 531 27.51 1.47 3.84
C THR A 531 27.81 1.45 2.35
N ALA A 532 27.40 2.49 1.62
CA ALA A 532 27.64 2.65 0.19
C ALA A 532 29.13 2.80 -0.14
N THR A 533 29.98 3.31 0.75
CA THR A 533 31.44 3.38 0.50
C THR A 533 32.04 2.03 0.16
N ASN A 534 31.48 0.92 0.65
CA ASN A 534 31.96 -0.43 0.36
C ASN A 534 31.82 -0.82 -1.12
N THR A 535 30.92 -0.17 -1.86
CA THR A 535 30.69 -0.44 -3.29
C THR A 535 31.40 0.56 -4.21
N LEU A 536 32.02 1.61 -3.65
CA LEU A 536 32.74 2.62 -4.41
C LEU A 536 34.13 2.14 -4.85
N PRO A 537 34.69 2.71 -5.93
CA PRO A 537 36.12 2.59 -6.22
C PRO A 537 36.94 3.09 -5.04
N GLN A 538 37.97 2.38 -4.61
CA GLN A 538 38.81 2.75 -3.45
C GLN A 538 38.02 3.10 -2.17
N PRO A 539 37.24 2.16 -1.59
CA PRO A 539 36.38 2.40 -0.41
C PRO A 539 37.07 3.11 0.76
N ILE A 540 38.34 2.79 1.00
CA ILE A 540 39.10 3.30 2.15
C ILE A 540 39.27 4.81 2.11
N ILE A 541 39.42 5.41 0.92
CA ILE A 541 39.60 6.85 0.75
C ILE A 541 38.34 7.57 1.25
N TYR A 542 37.16 7.11 0.81
CA TYR A 542 35.90 7.74 1.21
C TYR A 542 35.55 7.49 2.67
N LYS A 543 35.87 6.32 3.20
CA LYS A 543 35.72 6.04 4.63
C LYS A 543 36.58 6.97 5.49
N GLU A 544 37.83 7.18 5.09
CA GLU A 544 38.75 8.06 5.78
C GLU A 544 38.26 9.52 5.76
N LEU A 545 37.80 10.00 4.59
CA LEU A 545 37.18 11.33 4.46
C LEU A 545 35.98 11.50 5.40
N MET A 546 35.09 10.50 5.49
CA MET A 546 33.95 10.55 6.42
C MET A 546 34.39 10.58 7.88
N ALA A 547 35.38 9.75 8.25
CA ALA A 547 35.90 9.67 9.62
C ALA A 547 36.62 10.95 10.04
N GLU A 548 37.40 11.54 9.14
CA GLU A 548 38.10 12.82 9.36
C GLU A 548 37.11 13.95 9.65
N GLN A 549 36.08 14.11 8.83
CA GLN A 549 35.06 15.16 9.03
C GLN A 549 34.32 15.03 10.36
N LEU A 550 34.02 13.79 10.80
CA LEU A 550 33.34 13.53 12.06
C LEU A 550 34.25 13.58 13.29
N SER A 551 35.57 13.42 13.10
CA SER A 551 36.55 13.45 14.21
C SER A 551 36.62 14.81 14.90
N ASN A 552 36.29 15.90 14.19
CA ASN A 552 36.22 17.25 14.75
C ASN A 552 35.11 17.40 15.81
N ALA A 553 34.07 16.57 15.75
CA ALA A 553 32.91 16.60 16.67
C ALA A 553 32.85 15.37 17.61
N ASN A 554 33.99 14.69 17.81
CA ASN A 554 34.07 13.37 18.46
C ASN A 554 33.39 13.29 19.84
N ASN A 555 33.65 14.27 20.72
CA ASN A 555 33.11 14.27 22.08
C ASN A 555 31.59 14.48 22.09
N HIS A 556 31.09 15.38 21.23
CA HIS A 556 29.66 15.64 21.10
C HIS A 556 28.93 14.42 20.53
N LEU A 557 29.48 13.77 19.51
CA LEU A 557 28.91 12.55 18.93
C LEU A 557 28.83 11.42 19.97
N HIS A 558 29.87 11.22 20.76
CA HIS A 558 29.93 10.12 21.73
C HIS A 558 28.82 10.21 22.79
N SER A 559 28.49 11.41 23.27
CA SER A 559 27.44 11.62 24.28
C SER A 559 26.04 11.82 23.70
N HIS A 560 25.90 12.01 22.39
CA HIS A 560 24.61 12.33 21.77
C HIS A 560 23.75 11.07 21.51
N LYS A 561 22.43 11.16 21.76
CA LYS A 561 21.48 10.04 21.63
C LYS A 561 21.51 9.30 20.28
N TYR A 562 21.71 10.02 19.18
CA TYR A 562 21.85 9.45 17.83
C TYR A 562 23.31 9.35 17.37
N GLY A 563 24.14 10.33 17.76
CA GLY A 563 25.54 10.42 17.33
C GLY A 563 26.38 9.26 17.83
N HIS A 564 26.03 8.71 19.00
CA HIS A 564 26.76 7.60 19.62
C HIS A 564 26.74 6.33 18.75
N PHE A 565 25.65 6.10 18.01
CA PHE A 565 25.56 4.97 17.08
C PHE A 565 26.52 5.14 15.90
N ILE A 566 26.60 6.35 15.32
CA ILE A 566 27.53 6.67 14.24
C ILE A 566 28.98 6.60 14.73
N TYR A 567 29.25 7.15 15.92
CA TYR A 567 30.55 7.10 16.58
C TYR A 567 31.07 5.65 16.68
N LYS A 568 30.23 4.74 17.19
CA LYS A 568 30.54 3.31 17.30
C LYS A 568 30.70 2.65 15.94
N LYS A 569 29.77 2.90 15.01
CA LYS A 569 29.75 2.25 13.70
C LYS A 569 30.96 2.59 12.84
N LEU A 570 31.41 3.84 12.87
CA LEU A 570 32.62 4.28 12.16
C LEU A 570 33.90 3.99 12.97
N SER A 571 33.77 3.52 14.21
CA SER A 571 34.89 3.28 15.13
C SER A 571 35.80 4.51 15.25
N LEU A 572 35.19 5.68 15.48
CA LEU A 572 35.90 6.96 15.50
C LEU A 572 36.95 7.06 16.63
N GLU A 573 36.71 6.36 17.75
CA GLU A 573 37.70 6.20 18.82
C GLU A 573 38.99 5.57 18.29
N LEU A 574 38.86 4.45 17.58
CA LEU A 574 39.99 3.76 16.98
C LEU A 574 40.66 4.60 15.89
N TYR A 575 39.89 5.34 15.10
CA TYR A 575 40.43 6.27 14.09
C TYR A 575 41.34 7.33 14.73
N LYS A 576 40.93 7.88 15.89
CA LYS A 576 41.68 8.90 16.63
C LYS A 576 42.91 8.32 17.34
N CYS A 577 42.77 7.18 18.01
CA CYS A 577 43.84 6.60 18.84
C CYS A 577 44.85 5.78 18.02
N ASN A 578 44.42 5.07 16.97
CA ASN A 578 45.28 4.23 16.14
C ASN A 578 44.75 4.12 14.71
N LYS A 579 45.04 5.15 13.91
CA LYS A 579 44.64 5.25 12.51
C LYS A 579 45.11 4.07 11.66
N THR A 580 46.31 3.53 11.88
CA THR A 580 46.85 2.39 11.15
C THR A 580 46.02 1.12 11.36
N LEU A 581 45.64 0.83 12.60
CA LEU A 581 44.79 -0.31 12.93
C LEU A 581 43.37 -0.12 12.38
N TRP A 582 42.84 1.11 12.43
CA TRP A 582 41.55 1.45 11.83
C TRP A 582 41.52 1.21 10.31
N LEU A 583 42.57 1.64 9.61
CA LEU A 583 42.74 1.44 8.16
C LEU A 583 42.79 -0.06 7.83
N THR A 584 43.54 -0.84 8.60
CA THR A 584 43.64 -2.30 8.42
C THR A 584 42.28 -2.97 8.56
N ARG A 585 41.53 -2.68 9.63
CA ARG A 585 40.19 -3.26 9.88
C ARG A 585 39.19 -2.94 8.76
N ASN A 586 39.19 -1.70 8.29
CA ASN A 586 38.28 -1.27 7.23
C ASN A 586 38.68 -1.78 5.83
N LYS A 587 39.97 -2.04 5.57
CA LYS A 587 40.45 -2.77 4.38
C LYS A 587 40.06 -4.25 4.42
N SER A 588 40.19 -4.94 5.56
CA SER A 588 39.82 -6.35 5.70
C SER A 588 38.31 -6.61 5.50
N THR A 589 37.48 -5.65 5.92
CA THR A 589 36.01 -5.71 5.76
C THR A 589 35.59 -5.68 4.28
N GLN A 590 36.38 -5.00 3.43
CA GLN A 590 36.21 -4.97 1.97
C GLN A 590 36.42 -6.37 1.34
N ALA A 591 37.44 -7.11 1.78
CA ALA A 591 37.74 -8.44 1.25
C ALA A 591 36.63 -9.48 1.54
N ILE A 592 35.99 -9.37 2.71
CA ILE A 592 34.89 -10.26 3.13
C ILE A 592 33.61 -9.96 2.33
N ASN A 593 33.29 -8.67 2.12
CA ASN A 593 32.11 -8.27 1.33
C ASN A 593 32.25 -8.61 -0.16
N ASN A 594 33.46 -8.47 -0.72
CA ASN A 594 33.74 -8.87 -2.11
C ASN A 594 33.56 -10.39 -2.32
N LYS A 595 33.96 -11.22 -1.34
CA LYS A 595 33.71 -12.67 -1.38
C LYS A 595 32.20 -13.01 -1.32
N ARG A 596 31.41 -12.32 -0.49
CA ARG A 596 29.96 -12.52 -0.41
C ARG A 596 29.21 -12.10 -1.68
N LEU A 597 29.59 -10.97 -2.29
CA LEU A 597 29.00 -10.49 -3.55
C LEU A 597 29.32 -11.41 -4.74
N ALA A 598 30.52 -12.02 -4.76
CA ALA A 598 30.89 -13.00 -5.78
C ALA A 598 30.01 -14.27 -5.70
N VAL A 599 29.75 -14.77 -4.48
CA VAL A 599 28.89 -15.94 -4.25
C VAL A 599 27.42 -15.67 -4.60
N GLY A 600 26.90 -14.47 -4.30
CA GLY A 600 25.53 -14.07 -4.67
C GLY A 600 25.30 -13.94 -6.19
N LYS A 601 26.28 -13.40 -6.93
CA LYS A 601 26.21 -13.30 -8.40
C LYS A 601 26.30 -14.66 -9.11
N SER A 602 27.00 -15.63 -8.53
CA SER A 602 27.01 -17.01 -9.05
C SER A 602 25.68 -17.75 -8.83
N GLN A 603 24.95 -17.46 -7.74
CA GLN A 603 23.65 -18.10 -7.48
C GLN A 603 22.51 -17.47 -8.28
N GLY A 604 22.56 -16.17 -8.58
CA GLY A 604 21.56 -15.49 -9.41
C GLY A 604 21.53 -15.93 -10.89
N LYS A 605 22.60 -16.55 -11.41
CA LYS A 605 22.63 -17.08 -12.78
C LYS A 605 21.97 -18.45 -12.94
N PHE A 606 21.71 -19.18 -11.84
CA PHE A 606 21.14 -20.54 -11.89
C PHE A 606 19.62 -20.61 -11.64
N VAL A 607 18.94 -19.47 -11.36
CA VAL A 607 17.51 -19.46 -11.00
C VAL A 607 16.58 -19.08 -12.17
N TYR A 608 17.11 -18.68 -13.33
CA TYR A 608 16.29 -18.26 -14.49
C TYR A 608 16.21 -19.29 -15.63
N SER A 609 16.43 -20.56 -15.33
CA SER A 609 16.05 -21.67 -16.21
C SER A 609 15.23 -22.65 -15.39
N LEU A 610 13.91 -22.43 -15.33
CA LEU A 610 12.84 -23.44 -15.26
C LEU A 610 11.49 -22.79 -14.88
N LYS A 611 10.53 -22.97 -15.80
CA LYS A 611 9.08 -22.71 -15.76
C LYS A 611 8.58 -21.33 -16.20
#